data_AF-A0A954JXK2-F1
#
_entry.id   AF-A0A954JXK2-F1
#
_cell.length_a   1.000
_cell.length_b   1.000
_cell.length_c   1.000
_cell.angle_alpha   90.00
_cell.angle_beta   90.00
_cell.angle_gamma   90.00
#
_symmetry.space_group_name_H-M   'P 1'
#
loop_
_entity.id
_entity.type
_entity.pdbx_description
1 polymer ?
#
loop_
_entity_poly.entity_id
_entity_poly.type
_entity_poly.pdbx_seq_one_letter_code
_entity_poly.pdbx_strand_id
1 'polypeptide(L)'
;MKRVLCIRFPNWPIQSLQQRLRSEGRCPSALALHTAAPGSLDSPAVRKASDVDLDQKYIRAVFPSASVGPCIIAVSRDAWLAGVRPGMPLAEARSMAQPLVVTSRAVHRRSAQGRARPNAGPSTPSPTIVAASTKESVSFHAWTSSIDRRMLAEAAELTRRYAPVVGLDDMPLPDSLLLDITGCGPLFGGEAGLAELLLRDLKLAGWRARIAIADTIAGVWAITHTEHAMPEVRRSAQAPDSKASRQRASKGIENGSQFELPIQVIPPGMQQQEIAGLPISASRLPLKDLQILAHLGIRTIAQLLSLPREDLPSRLSNVGVERVHQLLALTQELIVPLPESNPVVAVWNSEFPATNLDDIRRVLQHLVESIAGQIEQRRVACSILNCELTGTSGNKLILSAGVVKPTQSAELMFEVLRLRLETLPLTEPVCVISMTVQTVPNPVSRQRDLFSPTEHIRPQEELATLIARLSNRMGPQSVT
;
A
#
# COMPACT_ATOMS: atom_id res chain seq x y z
N MET A 1 -24.88 2.15 4.06
CA MET A 1 -24.32 1.64 2.79
C MET A 1 -22.82 1.44 2.99
N LYS A 2 -22.23 0.39 2.42
CA LYS A 2 -20.78 0.15 2.49
C LYS A 2 -20.05 1.29 1.78
N ARG A 3 -18.96 1.79 2.37
CA ARG A 3 -18.14 2.86 1.79
C ARG A 3 -16.68 2.47 1.85
N VAL A 4 -16.06 2.38 0.68
CA VAL A 4 -14.67 1.96 0.51
C VAL A 4 -13.88 3.15 0.00
N LEU A 5 -12.76 3.43 0.67
CA LEU A 5 -11.78 4.42 0.26
C LEU A 5 -10.55 3.70 -0.28
N CYS A 6 -10.07 4.08 -1.46
CA CYS A 6 -8.79 3.62 -1.99
C CYS A 6 -7.79 4.78 -2.03
N ILE A 7 -6.58 4.51 -1.56
CA ILE A 7 -5.44 5.41 -1.66
C ILE A 7 -4.48 4.79 -2.66
N ARG A 8 -4.28 5.40 -3.82
CA ARG A 8 -3.23 5.03 -4.76
C ARG A 8 -2.01 5.90 -4.55
N PHE A 9 -0.81 5.32 -4.54
CA PHE A 9 0.48 6.00 -4.52
C PHE A 9 1.14 5.90 -5.89
N PRO A 10 0.98 6.91 -6.77
CA PRO A 10 1.52 6.85 -8.13
C PRO A 10 3.04 6.65 -8.10
N ASN A 11 3.55 5.75 -8.94
CA ASN A 11 4.99 5.46 -9.01
C ASN A 11 5.57 5.05 -7.64
N TRP A 12 4.83 4.22 -6.90
CA TRP A 12 5.16 3.76 -5.55
C TRP A 12 6.62 3.32 -5.37
N PRO A 13 7.23 2.52 -6.27
CA PRO A 13 8.62 2.11 -6.13
C PRO A 13 9.61 3.27 -6.00
N ILE A 14 9.39 4.38 -6.73
CA ILE A 14 10.23 5.57 -6.66
C ILE A 14 10.00 6.31 -5.35
N GLN A 15 8.74 6.45 -4.91
CA GLN A 15 8.43 7.09 -3.63
C GLN A 15 9.05 6.32 -2.46
N SER A 16 8.87 5.00 -2.43
CA SER A 16 9.45 4.06 -1.47
C SER A 16 10.97 4.20 -1.40
N LEU A 17 11.67 4.20 -2.55
CA LEU A 17 13.11 4.40 -2.59
C LEU A 17 13.52 5.79 -2.07
N GLN A 18 12.84 6.86 -2.49
CA GLN A 18 13.15 8.22 -2.03
C GLN A 18 13.03 8.35 -0.52
N GLN A 19 12.03 7.73 0.09
CA GLN A 19 11.84 7.78 1.54
C GLN A 19 12.99 7.06 2.28
N ARG A 20 13.42 5.88 1.78
CA ARG A 20 14.57 5.14 2.33
C ARG A 20 15.89 5.90 2.17
N LEU A 21 16.12 6.53 1.02
CA LEU A 21 17.32 7.34 0.82
C LEU A 21 17.35 8.54 1.78
N ARG A 22 16.19 9.15 2.07
CA ARG A 22 16.09 10.24 3.05
C ARG A 22 16.38 9.76 4.47
N SER A 23 15.91 8.58 4.87
CA SER A 23 16.22 8.04 6.21
C SER A 23 17.70 7.68 6.36
N GLU A 24 18.39 7.36 5.26
CA GLU A 24 19.85 7.17 5.18
C GLU A 24 20.65 8.49 5.05
N GLY A 25 19.99 9.66 5.06
CA GLY A 25 20.64 10.97 4.93
C GLY A 25 21.15 11.29 3.52
N ARG A 26 20.69 10.57 2.48
CA ARG A 26 21.08 10.78 1.08
C ARG A 26 20.11 11.72 0.36
N CYS A 27 20.65 12.60 -0.49
CA CYS A 27 19.83 13.47 -1.34
C CYS A 27 19.29 12.70 -2.56
N PRO A 28 18.00 12.81 -2.90
CA PRO A 28 17.44 12.14 -4.06
C PRO A 28 17.89 12.87 -5.35
N SER A 29 18.76 12.22 -6.13
CA SER A 29 19.09 12.59 -7.51
C SER A 29 17.97 12.15 -8.47
N ALA A 30 18.17 12.35 -9.79
CA ALA A 30 17.33 11.70 -10.80
C ALA A 30 17.45 10.17 -10.64
N LEU A 31 16.34 9.49 -10.34
CA LEU A 31 16.29 8.06 -10.02
C LEU A 31 15.59 7.26 -11.11
N ALA A 32 16.15 6.11 -11.47
CA ALA A 32 15.54 5.07 -12.27
C ALA A 32 15.67 3.70 -11.57
N LEU A 33 14.60 2.91 -11.60
CA LEU A 33 14.55 1.57 -11.02
C LEU A 33 14.58 0.53 -12.11
N HIS A 34 15.38 -0.51 -11.93
CA HIS A 34 15.49 -1.63 -12.86
C HIS A 34 15.34 -2.98 -12.17
N THR A 35 14.98 -4.00 -12.94
CA THR A 35 14.88 -5.38 -12.47
C THR A 35 16.26 -6.00 -12.28
N ALA A 36 16.37 -7.00 -11.41
CA ALA A 36 17.62 -7.73 -11.23
C ALA A 36 17.94 -8.59 -12.46
N ALA A 37 19.23 -8.87 -12.71
CA ALA A 37 19.62 -9.77 -13.78
C ALA A 37 19.18 -11.22 -13.45
N PRO A 38 18.79 -12.03 -14.45
CA PRO A 38 18.47 -13.44 -14.22
C PRO A 38 19.68 -14.15 -13.60
N GLY A 39 19.50 -14.76 -12.42
CA GLY A 39 20.56 -15.49 -11.73
C GLY A 39 21.56 -14.65 -10.94
N SER A 40 21.41 -13.31 -10.85
CA SER A 40 22.26 -12.53 -9.94
C SER A 40 21.92 -12.87 -8.48
N LEU A 41 22.83 -13.59 -7.82
CA LEU A 41 22.80 -13.90 -6.39
C LEU A 41 23.21 -12.72 -5.51
N ASP A 42 23.35 -11.50 -6.06
CA ASP A 42 23.84 -10.34 -5.33
C ASP A 42 22.78 -9.81 -4.34
N SER A 43 22.83 -10.45 -3.16
CA SER A 43 22.15 -10.23 -1.87
C SER A 43 20.66 -10.63 -1.74
N PRO A 44 20.39 -11.92 -1.45
CA PRO A 44 19.08 -12.53 -1.36
C PRO A 44 18.77 -13.01 0.06
N ALA A 45 18.66 -12.13 1.06
CA ALA A 45 18.43 -12.62 2.43
C ALA A 45 17.07 -13.34 2.58
N VAL A 46 16.05 -13.06 1.75
CA VAL A 46 14.77 -13.78 1.76
C VAL A 46 14.06 -13.61 0.40
N ARG A 47 14.38 -14.40 -0.63
CA ARG A 47 13.53 -14.47 -1.83
C ARG A 47 13.09 -15.91 -2.05
N LYS A 48 11.80 -16.19 -1.91
CA LYS A 48 11.24 -17.49 -2.30
C LYS A 48 11.26 -17.58 -3.83
N ALA A 49 11.50 -18.78 -4.36
CA ALA A 49 11.51 -19.02 -5.81
C ALA A 49 10.19 -18.59 -6.48
N SER A 50 9.07 -18.63 -5.75
CA SER A 50 7.75 -18.16 -6.20
C SER A 50 7.70 -16.67 -6.52
N ASP A 51 8.36 -15.83 -5.72
CA ASP A 51 8.23 -14.37 -5.79
C ASP A 51 8.96 -13.82 -7.02
N VAL A 52 10.10 -14.43 -7.36
CA VAL A 52 10.91 -14.08 -8.54
C VAL A 52 10.17 -14.41 -9.84
N ASP A 53 9.47 -15.55 -9.89
CA ASP A 53 8.68 -15.97 -11.04
C ASP A 53 7.44 -15.06 -11.24
N LEU A 54 6.80 -14.64 -10.15
CA LEU A 54 5.70 -13.68 -10.16
C LEU A 54 6.14 -12.30 -10.69
N ASP A 55 7.26 -11.77 -10.19
CA ASP A 55 7.82 -10.49 -10.65
C ASP A 55 8.14 -10.54 -12.16
N GLN A 56 8.81 -11.60 -12.63
CA GLN A 56 9.18 -11.75 -14.04
C GLN A 56 7.96 -11.88 -14.96
N LYS A 57 6.93 -12.64 -14.56
CA LYS A 57 5.67 -12.75 -15.31
C LYS A 57 4.99 -11.40 -15.46
N TYR A 58 4.96 -10.59 -14.39
CA TYR A 58 4.40 -9.24 -14.43
C TYR A 58 5.20 -8.31 -15.33
N ILE A 59 6.53 -8.26 -15.18
CA ILE A 59 7.40 -7.39 -15.98
C ILE A 59 7.22 -7.66 -17.47
N ARG A 60 7.18 -8.94 -17.89
CA ARG A 60 6.91 -9.32 -19.28
C ARG A 60 5.54 -8.89 -19.77
N ALA A 61 4.57 -8.80 -18.87
CA ALA A 61 3.20 -8.48 -19.23
C ALA A 61 2.96 -6.96 -19.29
N VAL A 62 3.65 -6.16 -18.47
CA VAL A 62 3.63 -4.68 -18.55
C VAL A 62 4.58 -4.17 -19.64
N PHE A 63 5.72 -4.82 -19.82
CA PHE A 63 6.72 -4.49 -20.83
C PHE A 63 7.01 -5.74 -21.69
N PRO A 64 6.17 -6.04 -22.70
CA PRO A 64 6.36 -7.20 -23.57
C PRO A 64 7.73 -7.26 -24.26
N SER A 65 8.32 -6.09 -24.51
CA SER A 65 9.66 -5.95 -25.08
C SER A 65 10.80 -6.30 -24.10
N ALA A 66 10.52 -6.49 -22.81
CA ALA A 66 11.50 -6.83 -21.78
C ALA A 66 11.92 -8.32 -21.79
N SER A 67 11.92 -8.96 -22.95
CA SER A 67 12.11 -10.41 -23.10
C SER A 67 13.53 -10.89 -22.82
N VAL A 68 14.54 -9.99 -22.76
CA VAL A 68 15.95 -10.35 -22.57
C VAL A 68 16.65 -9.33 -21.66
N GLY A 69 16.84 -9.68 -20.39
CA GLY A 69 17.69 -8.94 -19.43
C GLY A 69 16.96 -7.90 -18.56
N PRO A 70 17.72 -7.17 -17.70
CA PRO A 70 17.14 -6.20 -16.78
C PRO A 70 16.55 -5.00 -17.53
N CYS A 71 15.34 -4.60 -17.17
CA CYS A 71 14.63 -3.47 -17.77
C CYS A 71 14.26 -2.43 -16.70
N ILE A 72 14.07 -1.19 -17.12
CA ILE A 72 13.56 -0.12 -16.27
C ILE A 72 12.09 -0.38 -15.99
N ILE A 73 11.66 -0.27 -14.74
CA ILE A 73 10.26 -0.47 -14.35
C ILE A 73 9.58 0.80 -13.85
N ALA A 74 10.36 1.75 -13.34
CA ALA A 74 9.87 2.96 -12.73
C ALA A 74 10.95 4.05 -12.81
N VAL A 75 10.54 5.29 -13.06
CA VAL A 75 11.46 6.42 -13.19
C VAL A 75 10.89 7.63 -12.48
N SER A 76 11.76 8.41 -11.85
CA SER A 76 11.42 9.75 -11.37
C SER A 76 11.11 10.70 -12.53
N ARG A 77 10.45 11.83 -12.24
CA ARG A 77 10.18 12.88 -13.22
C ARG A 77 11.47 13.38 -13.88
N ASP A 78 12.52 13.56 -13.11
CA ASP A 78 13.78 14.10 -13.61
C ASP A 78 14.50 13.08 -14.52
N ALA A 79 14.50 11.80 -14.14
CA ALA A 79 14.98 10.73 -15.02
C ALA A 79 14.15 10.59 -16.30
N TRP A 80 12.84 10.85 -16.24
CA TRP A 80 12.00 10.92 -17.43
C TRP A 80 12.39 12.11 -18.33
N LEU A 81 12.66 13.28 -17.76
CA LEU A 81 13.13 14.43 -18.53
C LEU A 81 14.50 14.16 -19.18
N ALA A 82 15.35 13.34 -18.55
CA ALA A 82 16.60 12.85 -19.11
C ALA A 82 16.44 11.74 -20.18
N GLY A 83 15.21 11.36 -20.53
CA GLY A 83 14.92 10.41 -21.61
C GLY A 83 14.79 8.94 -21.18
N VAL A 84 15.01 8.60 -19.92
CA VAL A 84 14.81 7.23 -19.43
C VAL A 84 13.31 6.91 -19.34
N ARG A 85 12.91 5.73 -19.82
CA ARG A 85 11.49 5.31 -19.83
C ARG A 85 11.32 3.94 -19.18
N PRO A 86 10.19 3.67 -18.48
CA PRO A 86 9.80 2.31 -18.13
C PRO A 86 9.71 1.42 -19.38
N GLY A 87 10.11 0.15 -19.25
CA GLY A 87 10.21 -0.82 -20.34
C GLY A 87 11.53 -0.79 -21.11
N MET A 88 12.33 0.27 -20.98
CA MET A 88 13.63 0.39 -21.63
C MET A 88 14.63 -0.63 -21.06
N PRO A 89 15.44 -1.32 -21.88
CA PRO A 89 16.56 -2.13 -21.40
C PRO A 89 17.55 -1.31 -20.56
N LEU A 90 18.08 -1.87 -19.47
CA LEU A 90 19.00 -1.15 -18.58
C LEU A 90 20.25 -0.62 -19.31
N ALA A 91 20.76 -1.38 -20.28
CA ALA A 91 21.93 -0.98 -21.07
C ALA A 91 21.65 0.29 -21.91
N GLU A 92 20.49 0.35 -22.56
CA GLU A 92 20.05 1.51 -23.35
C GLU A 92 19.81 2.71 -22.44
N ALA A 93 19.10 2.51 -21.33
CA ALA A 93 18.85 3.55 -20.34
C ALA A 93 20.14 4.17 -19.80
N ARG A 94 21.16 3.34 -19.51
CA ARG A 94 22.48 3.82 -19.07
C ARG A 94 23.19 4.61 -20.17
N SER A 95 23.09 4.18 -21.43
CA SER A 95 23.68 4.92 -22.56
C SER A 95 23.03 6.30 -22.75
N MET A 96 21.72 6.41 -22.52
CA MET A 96 20.99 7.69 -22.62
C MET A 96 21.24 8.61 -21.42
N ALA A 97 21.41 8.02 -20.23
CA ALA A 97 21.68 8.73 -18.99
C ALA A 97 23.15 9.14 -18.82
N GLN A 98 24.05 8.72 -19.71
CA GLN A 98 25.44 9.16 -19.72
C GLN A 98 25.57 10.50 -20.45
N PRO A 99 26.40 11.44 -19.94
CA PRO A 99 26.73 12.61 -20.72
C PRO A 99 27.59 12.20 -21.92
N LEU A 100 27.07 12.38 -23.14
CA LEU A 100 27.89 12.44 -24.34
C LEU A 100 28.75 13.71 -24.26
N VAL A 101 29.95 13.61 -23.68
CA VAL A 101 30.99 14.60 -23.93
C VAL A 101 31.47 14.39 -25.36
N VAL A 102 30.81 15.06 -26.32
CA VAL A 102 31.40 15.24 -27.64
C VAL A 102 32.51 16.27 -27.47
N THR A 103 33.73 15.81 -27.23
CA THR A 103 34.90 16.64 -27.50
C THR A 103 34.89 16.94 -29.00
N SER A 104 34.46 18.15 -29.37
CA SER A 104 34.58 18.59 -30.75
C SER A 104 36.06 18.50 -31.16
N ARG A 105 36.28 17.81 -32.27
CA ARG A 105 37.56 17.52 -32.92
C ARG A 105 38.56 18.67 -32.77
N ALA A 106 39.76 18.31 -32.32
CA ALA A 106 40.96 19.11 -32.56
C ALA A 106 41.08 19.38 -34.07
N VAL A 107 40.72 20.58 -34.49
CA VAL A 107 41.10 21.09 -35.81
C VAL A 107 42.61 21.26 -35.76
N HIS A 108 43.31 20.44 -36.55
CA HIS A 108 44.71 20.67 -36.91
C HIS A 108 44.86 22.12 -37.41
N ARG A 109 45.36 23.01 -36.56
CA ARG A 109 45.99 24.24 -37.03
C ARG A 109 47.43 23.91 -37.40
N ARG A 110 47.64 23.59 -38.67
CA ARG A 110 48.92 23.84 -39.32
C ARG A 110 49.11 25.35 -39.42
N SER A 111 50.31 25.76 -39.05
CA SER A 111 50.87 27.10 -39.20
C SER A 111 50.86 27.57 -40.65
N ALA A 112 50.41 28.80 -40.87
CA ALA A 112 50.87 29.62 -41.99
C ALA A 112 50.77 31.10 -41.59
N GLN A 113 51.94 31.72 -41.43
CA GLN A 113 52.15 33.16 -41.38
C GLN A 113 51.74 33.78 -42.73
N GLY A 114 51.16 34.99 -42.71
CA GLY A 114 51.22 35.87 -43.87
C GLY A 114 50.05 36.83 -44.11
N ARG A 115 50.26 38.09 -43.70
CA ARG A 115 49.84 39.35 -44.37
C ARG A 115 48.36 39.60 -44.77
N ALA A 116 47.80 40.57 -44.05
CA ALA A 116 47.31 41.88 -44.54
C ALA A 116 45.92 42.04 -45.19
N ARG A 117 45.19 42.98 -44.57
CA ARG A 117 44.26 44.02 -45.08
C ARG A 117 42.74 43.87 -44.86
N PRO A 118 42.04 45.02 -44.72
CA PRO A 118 40.78 45.16 -43.98
C PRO A 118 39.57 45.31 -44.90
N ASN A 119 38.40 44.86 -44.43
CA ASN A 119 37.07 45.46 -44.65
C ASN A 119 35.97 44.41 -44.36
N ALA A 120 35.09 44.70 -43.39
CA ALA A 120 33.64 44.46 -43.48
C ALA A 120 32.96 44.63 -42.10
N GLY A 121 32.12 45.68 -41.99
CA GLY A 121 30.82 45.72 -41.30
C GLY A 121 30.71 45.49 -39.77
N PRO A 122 29.90 46.29 -39.03
CA PRO A 122 29.53 45.96 -37.66
C PRO A 122 28.52 44.80 -37.67
N SER A 123 28.99 43.57 -37.44
CA SER A 123 28.11 42.43 -37.16
C SER A 123 27.59 42.54 -35.73
N THR A 124 26.26 42.62 -35.60
CA THR A 124 25.47 42.49 -34.38
C THR A 124 25.94 41.35 -33.48
N PRO A 125 26.01 41.54 -32.15
CA PRO A 125 26.30 40.44 -31.24
C PRO A 125 25.11 39.48 -31.24
N SER A 126 25.29 38.30 -31.82
CA SER A 126 24.38 37.17 -31.61
C SER A 126 24.48 36.74 -30.14
N PRO A 127 23.37 36.40 -29.47
CA PRO A 127 23.42 35.98 -28.08
C PRO A 127 24.25 34.70 -27.99
N THR A 128 25.33 34.76 -27.22
CA THR A 128 26.05 33.58 -26.77
C THR A 128 25.08 32.80 -25.90
N ILE A 129 24.51 31.71 -26.43
CA ILE A 129 23.85 30.70 -25.63
C ILE A 129 24.96 30.07 -24.79
N VAL A 130 25.14 30.59 -23.58
CA VAL A 130 25.89 29.90 -22.53
C VAL A 130 25.05 28.67 -22.20
N ALA A 131 25.38 27.55 -22.83
CA ALA A 131 24.83 26.26 -22.47
C ALA A 131 25.30 25.94 -21.05
N ALA A 132 24.44 26.24 -20.07
CA ALA A 132 24.60 25.77 -18.71
C ALA A 132 24.53 24.23 -18.74
N SER A 133 25.71 23.62 -18.74
CA SER A 133 25.88 22.18 -18.54
C SER A 133 25.55 21.85 -17.08
N THR A 134 24.28 21.58 -16.79
CA THR A 134 23.91 20.88 -15.56
C THR A 134 24.09 19.38 -15.79
N LYS A 135 25.17 18.84 -15.23
CA LYS A 135 25.44 17.41 -15.08
C LYS A 135 24.37 16.76 -14.18
N GLU A 136 23.18 16.48 -14.69
CA GLU A 136 22.25 15.61 -13.98
C GLU A 136 22.50 14.17 -14.41
N SER A 137 23.30 13.45 -13.63
CA SER A 137 23.51 12.01 -13.82
C SER A 137 22.33 11.23 -13.22
N VAL A 138 21.66 10.39 -14.03
CA VAL A 138 20.60 9.49 -13.54
C VAL A 138 21.24 8.33 -12.78
N SER A 139 20.79 8.09 -11.54
CA SER A 139 21.18 6.93 -10.75
C SER A 139 20.22 5.76 -10.97
N PHE A 140 20.79 4.57 -11.09
CA PHE A 140 20.05 3.32 -11.33
C PHE A 140 20.08 2.45 -10.07
N HIS A 141 18.92 1.98 -9.62
CA HIS A 141 18.81 1.09 -8.45
C HIS A 141 18.01 -0.17 -8.79
N ALA A 142 18.39 -1.28 -8.17
CA ALA A 142 17.66 -2.54 -8.30
C ALA A 142 16.35 -2.50 -7.51
N TRP A 143 15.26 -2.89 -8.16
CA TRP A 143 13.94 -2.98 -7.55
C TRP A 143 13.73 -4.31 -6.82
N THR A 144 12.93 -4.27 -5.75
CA THR A 144 12.53 -5.44 -4.97
C THR A 144 11.08 -5.29 -4.49
N SER A 145 10.18 -6.16 -4.96
CA SER A 145 8.76 -6.15 -4.61
C SER A 145 8.49 -6.28 -3.10
N SER A 146 9.23 -7.15 -2.39
CA SER A 146 9.03 -7.37 -0.95
C SER A 146 9.35 -6.14 -0.09
N ILE A 147 10.31 -5.32 -0.50
CA ILE A 147 10.63 -4.06 0.18
C ILE A 147 9.49 -3.06 -0.02
N ASP A 148 9.00 -2.91 -1.26
CA ASP A 148 7.89 -2.01 -1.56
C ASP A 148 6.60 -2.42 -0.84
N ARG A 149 6.32 -3.72 -0.72
CA ARG A 149 5.21 -4.26 0.08
C ARG A 149 5.31 -3.87 1.55
N ARG A 150 6.51 -4.01 2.14
CA ARG A 150 6.75 -3.63 3.54
C ARG A 150 6.59 -2.13 3.76
N MET A 151 7.19 -1.31 2.88
CA MET A 151 7.05 0.15 2.94
C MET A 151 5.58 0.58 2.81
N LEU A 152 4.77 -0.15 2.04
CA LEU A 152 3.36 0.18 1.85
C LEU A 152 2.55 -0.18 3.10
N ALA A 153 2.89 -1.30 3.75
CA ALA A 153 2.35 -1.65 5.07
C ALA A 153 2.72 -0.61 6.14
N GLU A 154 3.93 -0.06 6.11
CA GLU A 154 4.33 1.05 7.00
C GLU A 154 3.53 2.32 6.71
N ALA A 155 3.30 2.66 5.42
CA ALA A 155 2.45 3.79 5.04
C ALA A 155 0.99 3.60 5.51
N ALA A 156 0.49 2.36 5.54
CA ALA A 156 -0.84 2.03 6.03
C ALA A 156 -1.04 2.35 7.51
N GLU A 157 0.03 2.37 8.31
CA GLU A 157 -0.05 2.70 9.73
C GLU A 157 -0.58 4.12 9.96
N LEU A 158 -0.18 5.07 9.11
CA LEU A 158 -0.67 6.45 9.16
C LEU A 158 -2.18 6.54 8.89
N THR A 159 -2.74 5.54 8.21
CA THR A 159 -4.13 5.56 7.75
C THR A 159 -5.09 4.84 8.70
N ARG A 160 -4.59 4.01 9.64
CA ARG A 160 -5.44 3.23 10.58
C ARG A 160 -6.35 4.08 11.45
N ARG A 161 -5.97 5.34 11.74
CA ARG A 161 -6.82 6.25 12.51
C ARG A 161 -8.08 6.72 11.78
N TYR A 162 -8.16 6.50 10.46
CA TYR A 162 -9.28 6.95 9.61
C TYR A 162 -10.30 5.86 9.32
N ALA A 163 -9.94 4.59 9.51
CA ALA A 163 -10.76 3.45 9.15
C ALA A 163 -10.51 2.28 10.11
N PRO A 164 -11.57 1.57 10.56
CA PRO A 164 -11.41 0.37 11.37
C PRO A 164 -10.71 -0.77 10.63
N VAL A 165 -10.83 -0.83 9.29
CA VAL A 165 -10.21 -1.86 8.46
C VAL A 165 -9.37 -1.19 7.39
N VAL A 166 -8.09 -1.56 7.35
CA VAL A 166 -7.12 -1.16 6.33
C VAL A 166 -6.51 -2.42 5.75
N GLY A 167 -6.43 -2.52 4.43
CA GLY A 167 -5.79 -3.61 3.72
C GLY A 167 -4.92 -3.10 2.58
N LEU A 168 -4.06 -3.98 2.08
CA LEU A 168 -3.29 -3.76 0.85
C LEU A 168 -4.09 -4.33 -0.33
N ASP A 169 -3.90 -3.74 -1.51
CA ASP A 169 -4.31 -4.41 -2.74
C ASP A 169 -3.52 -5.72 -2.95
N ASP A 170 -4.19 -6.73 -3.49
CA ASP A 170 -3.63 -8.07 -3.72
C ASP A 170 -2.77 -8.14 -4.99
N MET A 171 -2.70 -7.04 -5.75
CA MET A 171 -1.97 -6.95 -6.99
C MET A 171 -0.45 -7.16 -6.81
N PRO A 172 0.24 -7.70 -7.84
CA PRO A 172 1.68 -7.99 -7.77
C PRO A 172 2.54 -6.80 -7.35
N LEU A 173 2.23 -5.62 -7.89
CA LEU A 173 2.77 -4.33 -7.47
C LEU A 173 1.70 -3.61 -6.64
N PRO A 174 1.63 -3.82 -5.32
CA PRO A 174 0.68 -3.08 -4.52
C PRO A 174 1.19 -1.64 -4.45
N ASP A 175 0.49 -0.75 -5.12
CA ASP A 175 0.67 0.70 -5.05
C ASP A 175 -0.54 1.36 -4.38
N SER A 176 -1.43 0.57 -3.78
CA SER A 176 -2.65 1.09 -3.18
C SER A 176 -3.06 0.43 -1.85
N LEU A 177 -3.72 1.24 -1.03
CA LEU A 177 -4.37 0.83 0.22
C LEU A 177 -5.88 0.89 0.04
N LEU A 178 -6.57 -0.05 0.69
CA LEU A 178 -8.02 -0.17 0.71
C LEU A 178 -8.50 0.01 2.15
N LEU A 179 -9.45 0.92 2.36
CA LEU A 179 -9.99 1.26 3.66
C LEU A 179 -11.50 1.07 3.67
N ASP A 180 -12.03 0.36 4.66
CA ASP A 180 -13.46 0.41 4.94
C ASP A 180 -13.74 1.60 5.85
N ILE A 181 -14.37 2.64 5.29
CA ILE A 181 -14.71 3.87 6.02
C ILE A 181 -16.20 3.93 6.35
N THR A 182 -16.90 2.80 6.29
CA THR A 182 -18.34 2.72 6.57
C THR A 182 -18.64 3.28 7.95
N GLY A 183 -19.45 4.35 8.00
CA GLY A 183 -19.83 5.02 9.25
C GLY A 183 -18.78 5.99 9.82
N CYS A 184 -17.60 6.12 9.21
CA CYS A 184 -16.54 7.01 9.70
C CYS A 184 -16.78 8.49 9.32
N GLY A 185 -17.46 8.74 8.19
CA GLY A 185 -17.66 10.10 7.64
C GLY A 185 -18.06 11.18 8.67
N PRO A 186 -19.07 10.96 9.54
CA PRO A 186 -19.50 11.95 10.53
C PRO A 186 -18.40 12.42 11.51
N LEU A 187 -17.39 11.59 11.79
CA LEU A 187 -16.28 11.94 12.69
C LEU A 187 -15.32 12.96 12.08
N PHE A 188 -15.38 13.16 10.76
CA PHE A 188 -14.43 13.98 10.00
C PHE A 188 -15.12 15.08 9.16
N GLY A 189 -16.38 15.42 9.50
CA GLY A 189 -17.14 16.42 8.73
C GLY A 189 -17.62 15.90 7.36
N GLY A 190 -17.74 14.58 7.19
CA GLY A 190 -18.13 13.92 5.95
C GLY A 190 -16.99 13.15 5.29
N GLU A 191 -17.31 12.42 4.23
CA GLU A 191 -16.34 11.60 3.48
C GLU A 191 -15.25 12.44 2.80
N ALA A 192 -15.63 13.63 2.29
CA ALA A 192 -14.67 14.57 1.71
C ALA A 192 -13.68 15.10 2.76
N GLY A 193 -14.18 15.49 3.93
CA GLY A 193 -13.32 15.97 5.03
C GLY A 193 -12.37 14.89 5.55
N LEU A 194 -12.83 13.63 5.62
CA LEU A 194 -11.98 12.46 5.91
C LEU A 194 -10.85 12.35 4.87
N ALA A 195 -11.18 12.36 3.58
CA ALA A 195 -10.19 12.22 2.51
C ALA A 195 -9.18 13.39 2.47
N GLU A 196 -9.64 14.62 2.71
CA GLU A 196 -8.78 15.81 2.75
C GLU A 196 -7.76 15.73 3.89
N LEU A 197 -8.22 15.36 5.08
CA LEU A 197 -7.36 15.21 6.24
C LEU A 197 -6.35 14.08 6.02
N LEU A 198 -6.82 12.92 5.55
CA LEU A 198 -5.97 11.78 5.23
C LEU A 198 -4.89 12.17 4.20
N LEU A 199 -5.27 12.83 3.10
CA LEU A 199 -4.31 13.26 2.08
C LEU A 199 -3.30 14.26 2.64
N ARG A 200 -3.74 15.17 3.53
CA ARG A 200 -2.84 16.11 4.19
C ARG A 200 -1.78 15.38 5.03
N ASP A 201 -2.16 14.37 5.80
CA ASP A 201 -1.20 13.62 6.60
C ASP A 201 -0.23 12.81 5.75
N LEU A 202 -0.72 12.19 4.68
CA LEU A 202 0.16 11.51 3.72
C LEU A 202 1.17 12.49 3.11
N LYS A 203 0.73 13.70 2.74
CA LYS A 203 1.63 14.76 2.25
C LYS A 203 2.66 15.19 3.29
N LEU A 204 2.24 15.35 4.56
CA LEU A 204 3.16 15.68 5.66
C LEU A 204 4.18 14.58 5.93
N ALA A 205 3.78 13.31 5.76
CA ALA A 205 4.68 12.15 5.80
C ALA A 205 5.58 12.01 4.55
N GLY A 206 5.43 12.91 3.56
CA GLY A 206 6.24 12.96 2.35
C GLY A 206 5.73 12.09 1.19
N TRP A 207 4.50 11.57 1.29
CA TRP A 207 3.88 10.73 0.27
C TRP A 207 3.02 11.54 -0.70
N ARG A 208 3.03 11.12 -1.97
CA ARG A 208 2.09 11.57 -2.99
C ARG A 208 1.05 10.48 -3.20
N ALA A 209 -0.21 10.84 -3.00
CA ALA A 209 -1.32 9.92 -3.11
C ALA A 209 -2.49 10.54 -3.90
N ARG A 210 -3.30 9.66 -4.48
CA ARG A 210 -4.63 9.93 -5.00
C ARG A 210 -5.63 9.12 -4.18
N ILE A 211 -6.77 9.70 -3.87
CA ILE A 211 -7.81 9.09 -3.06
C ILE A 211 -9.09 9.05 -3.88
N ALA A 212 -9.80 7.93 -3.85
CA ALA A 212 -11.21 7.92 -4.20
C ALA A 212 -12.04 7.21 -3.15
N ILE A 213 -13.34 7.52 -3.13
CA ILE A 213 -14.33 6.87 -2.27
C ILE A 213 -15.51 6.42 -3.13
N ALA A 214 -15.88 5.15 -3.03
CA ALA A 214 -17.04 4.58 -3.71
C ALA A 214 -17.67 3.44 -2.89
N ASP A 215 -18.60 2.69 -3.48
CA ASP A 215 -19.37 1.64 -2.79
C ASP A 215 -18.66 0.27 -2.80
N THR A 216 -17.79 0.03 -3.79
CA THR A 216 -17.05 -1.23 -3.95
C THR A 216 -15.56 -1.02 -4.22
N ILE A 217 -14.76 -2.04 -3.84
CA ILE A 217 -13.30 -2.07 -4.08
C ILE A 217 -12.99 -1.95 -5.57
N ALA A 218 -13.66 -2.76 -6.41
CA ALA A 218 -13.43 -2.74 -7.86
C ALA A 218 -13.66 -1.35 -8.48
N GLY A 219 -14.72 -0.65 -8.06
CA GLY A 219 -15.01 0.68 -8.60
C GLY A 219 -14.04 1.75 -8.11
N VAL A 220 -13.78 1.79 -6.80
CA VAL A 220 -12.84 2.78 -6.23
C VAL A 220 -11.42 2.56 -6.78
N TRP A 221 -11.02 1.31 -6.99
CA TRP A 221 -9.74 0.96 -7.60
C TRP A 221 -9.70 1.43 -9.06
N ALA A 222 -10.74 1.14 -9.86
CA ALA A 222 -10.80 1.59 -11.24
C ALA A 222 -10.64 3.11 -11.35
N ILE A 223 -11.34 3.86 -10.50
CA ILE A 223 -11.28 5.32 -10.47
C ILE A 223 -9.87 5.81 -10.11
N THR A 224 -9.28 5.33 -9.00
CA THR A 224 -7.94 5.78 -8.56
C THR A 224 -6.83 5.35 -9.52
N HIS A 225 -7.02 4.23 -10.23
CA HIS A 225 -6.03 3.66 -11.13
C HIS A 225 -6.12 4.16 -12.56
N THR A 226 -7.16 4.94 -12.86
CA THR A 226 -7.18 5.72 -14.10
C THR A 226 -6.38 7.00 -13.95
N GLU A 227 -5.39 7.10 -14.81
CA GLU A 227 -4.97 8.41 -15.27
C GLU A 227 -6.03 8.80 -16.29
N HIS A 228 -6.90 9.77 -15.98
CA HIS A 228 -7.53 10.53 -17.07
C HIS A 228 -6.38 10.89 -17.99
N ALA A 229 -6.42 10.34 -19.20
CA ALA A 229 -5.28 10.12 -20.09
C ALA A 229 -4.14 11.11 -19.82
N MET A 230 -3.01 10.64 -19.29
CA MET A 230 -1.80 11.41 -19.55
C MET A 230 -1.69 11.47 -21.07
N PRO A 231 -1.83 12.65 -21.69
CA PRO A 231 -1.54 12.75 -23.10
C PRO A 231 -0.06 12.37 -23.20
N GLU A 232 0.27 11.50 -24.15
CA GLU A 232 1.57 11.57 -24.80
C GLU A 232 1.94 13.06 -24.91
N VAL A 233 3.13 13.42 -24.45
CA VAL A 233 3.68 14.77 -24.59
C VAL A 233 3.86 15.04 -26.08
N ARG A 234 2.76 15.35 -26.78
CA ARG A 234 2.75 15.96 -28.09
C ARG A 234 2.84 17.44 -27.84
N ARG A 235 4.07 17.95 -27.97
CA ARG A 235 4.30 19.37 -28.18
C ARG A 235 3.52 19.79 -29.43
N SER A 236 2.35 20.38 -29.28
CA SER A 236 1.78 21.24 -30.32
C SER A 236 2.04 22.68 -29.91
N ALA A 237 2.86 23.35 -30.72
CA ALA A 237 3.14 24.76 -30.64
C ALA A 237 1.87 25.60 -30.83
N GLN A 238 1.98 26.86 -30.39
CA GLN A 238 1.15 28.03 -30.72
C GLN A 238 -0.13 28.26 -29.92
N ALA A 239 -0.02 29.23 -29.00
CA ALA A 239 -1.12 30.04 -28.50
C ALA A 239 -1.72 30.93 -29.60
N PRO A 240 -2.95 31.41 -29.39
CA PRO A 240 -3.15 32.85 -29.46
C PRO A 240 -3.92 33.42 -28.26
N ASP A 241 -3.56 34.66 -27.96
CA ASP A 241 -4.10 35.53 -26.93
C ASP A 241 -5.60 35.79 -27.03
N SER A 242 -6.28 35.83 -25.88
CA SER A 242 -7.31 36.85 -25.63
C SER A 242 -7.57 37.05 -24.14
N LYS A 243 -7.22 38.24 -23.67
CA LYS A 243 -7.57 38.79 -22.35
C LYS A 243 -9.07 39.08 -22.30
N ALA A 244 -9.79 38.55 -21.31
CA ALA A 244 -10.81 39.29 -20.55
C ALA A 244 -11.45 38.42 -19.48
N SER A 245 -11.56 39.01 -18.28
CA SER A 245 -12.61 38.76 -17.27
C SER A 245 -12.20 38.03 -15.99
N ARG A 246 -12.43 38.77 -14.89
CA ARG A 246 -12.73 38.37 -13.51
C ARG A 246 -11.59 38.38 -12.48
N GLN A 247 -11.46 39.58 -11.93
CA GLN A 247 -11.03 39.88 -10.57
C GLN A 247 -11.91 39.18 -9.50
N ARG A 248 -11.27 38.94 -8.34
CA ARG A 248 -11.76 38.59 -6.99
C ARG A 248 -11.88 37.10 -6.64
N ALA A 249 -10.76 36.52 -6.20
CA ALA A 249 -10.64 35.77 -4.93
C ALA A 249 -9.17 35.73 -4.45
N SER A 250 -8.99 36.11 -3.20
CA SER A 250 -7.84 36.03 -2.27
C SER A 250 -6.53 35.32 -2.67
N LYS A 251 -5.45 36.11 -2.58
CA LYS A 251 -4.01 35.83 -2.45
C LYS A 251 -3.61 34.50 -1.77
N GLY A 252 -2.69 33.79 -2.43
CA GLY A 252 -1.60 33.06 -1.77
C GLY A 252 -1.41 31.59 -2.16
N ILE A 253 -0.84 31.33 -3.35
CA ILE A 253 0.20 30.34 -3.69
C ILE A 253 0.31 30.31 -5.23
N GLU A 254 1.41 30.87 -5.74
CA GLU A 254 1.77 30.82 -7.16
C GLU A 254 2.73 29.62 -7.39
N ASN A 255 2.23 28.59 -8.06
CA ASN A 255 2.82 27.99 -9.27
C ASN A 255 2.13 26.66 -9.60
N GLY A 256 1.67 26.57 -10.85
CA GLY A 256 0.66 25.64 -11.32
C GLY A 256 1.02 24.15 -11.23
N SER A 257 0.08 23.39 -10.69
CA SER A 257 -0.20 22.03 -11.10
C SER A 257 -1.69 21.94 -11.45
N GLN A 258 -2.03 22.27 -12.70
CA GLN A 258 -3.32 21.90 -13.28
C GLN A 258 -3.33 20.38 -13.47
N PHE A 259 -3.71 19.65 -12.43
CA PHE A 259 -4.07 18.24 -12.48
C PHE A 259 -5.28 18.07 -11.57
N GLU A 260 -6.23 17.26 -12.02
CA GLU A 260 -7.47 16.90 -11.33
C GLU A 260 -7.25 16.67 -9.83
N LEU A 261 -8.25 17.09 -9.05
CA LEU A 261 -8.22 17.02 -7.60
C LEU A 261 -7.78 15.61 -7.17
N PRO A 262 -6.77 15.48 -6.29
CA PRO A 262 -6.25 14.19 -5.83
C PRO A 262 -7.27 13.39 -5.00
N ILE A 263 -8.52 13.85 -4.89
CA ILE A 263 -9.61 13.28 -4.12
C ILE A 263 -10.84 13.24 -5.02
N GLN A 264 -11.46 12.07 -5.16
CA GLN A 264 -12.73 11.88 -5.84
C GLN A 264 -13.72 11.16 -4.92
N VAL A 265 -14.85 11.78 -4.60
CA VAL A 265 -15.88 11.18 -3.75
C VAL A 265 -17.10 10.87 -4.60
N ILE A 266 -17.35 9.59 -4.86
CA ILE A 266 -18.47 9.16 -5.69
C ILE A 266 -19.72 9.01 -4.82
N PRO A 267 -20.83 9.67 -5.15
CA PRO A 267 -22.08 9.49 -4.42
C PRO A 267 -22.52 8.02 -4.41
N PRO A 268 -23.16 7.55 -3.32
CA PRO A 268 -23.67 6.18 -3.26
C PRO A 268 -24.60 5.86 -4.43
N GLY A 269 -24.39 4.71 -5.07
CA GLY A 269 -25.15 4.25 -6.23
C GLY A 269 -24.69 4.78 -7.59
N MET A 270 -23.81 5.80 -7.63
CA MET A 270 -23.33 6.39 -8.90
C MET A 270 -22.09 5.69 -9.47
N GLN A 271 -21.49 4.75 -8.74
CA GLN A 271 -20.23 4.11 -9.12
C GLN A 271 -20.22 3.51 -10.53
N GLN A 272 -21.28 2.79 -10.92
CA GLN A 272 -21.31 2.12 -12.23
C GLN A 272 -21.28 3.11 -13.39
N GLN A 273 -21.89 4.29 -13.22
CA GLN A 273 -21.91 5.34 -14.23
C GLN A 273 -20.52 5.98 -14.35
N GLU A 274 -19.86 6.22 -13.22
CA GLU A 274 -18.51 6.80 -13.17
C GLU A 274 -17.45 5.88 -13.80
N ILE A 275 -17.51 4.57 -13.53
CA ILE A 275 -16.52 3.64 -14.07
C ILE A 275 -16.76 3.28 -15.54
N ALA A 276 -17.96 3.50 -16.08
CA ALA A 276 -18.32 3.07 -17.43
C ALA A 276 -17.40 3.68 -18.51
N GLY A 277 -17.03 4.95 -18.36
CA GLY A 277 -16.17 5.68 -19.30
C GLY A 277 -14.69 5.32 -19.20
N LEU A 278 -14.28 4.57 -18.18
CA LEU A 278 -12.87 4.28 -17.92
C LEU A 278 -12.31 3.24 -18.90
N PRO A 279 -11.00 3.32 -19.21
CA PRO A 279 -10.33 2.35 -20.06
C PRO A 279 -10.36 0.96 -19.42
N ILE A 280 -10.32 -0.08 -20.25
CA ILE A 280 -10.39 -1.46 -19.79
C ILE A 280 -9.21 -1.86 -18.91
N SER A 281 -8.08 -1.15 -18.99
CA SER A 281 -6.94 -1.33 -18.08
C SER A 281 -7.29 -1.06 -16.61
N ALA A 282 -8.35 -0.30 -16.35
CA ALA A 282 -8.84 0.01 -15.01
C ALA A 282 -9.74 -1.08 -14.42
N SER A 283 -10.01 -2.16 -15.17
CA SER A 283 -10.86 -3.28 -14.72
C SER A 283 -10.16 -4.26 -13.77
N ARG A 284 -8.87 -4.04 -13.48
CA ARG A 284 -8.00 -4.94 -12.68
C ARG A 284 -8.00 -6.39 -13.20
N LEU A 285 -8.24 -6.56 -14.50
CA LEU A 285 -8.20 -7.86 -15.15
C LEU A 285 -6.76 -8.37 -15.32
N PRO A 286 -6.55 -9.70 -15.30
CA PRO A 286 -5.28 -10.30 -15.70
C PRO A 286 -4.84 -9.82 -17.08
N LEU A 287 -3.54 -9.64 -17.28
CA LEU A 287 -2.99 -9.09 -18.53
C LEU A 287 -3.32 -9.94 -19.76
N LYS A 288 -3.40 -11.28 -19.60
CA LYS A 288 -3.86 -12.19 -20.66
C LYS A 288 -5.28 -11.85 -21.12
N ASP A 289 -6.17 -11.60 -20.16
CA ASP A 289 -7.57 -11.26 -20.43
C ASP A 289 -7.69 -9.88 -21.09
N LEU A 290 -6.90 -8.90 -20.61
CA LEU A 290 -6.81 -7.58 -21.25
C LEU A 290 -6.34 -7.66 -22.71
N GLN A 291 -5.36 -8.51 -23.01
CA GLN A 291 -4.90 -8.72 -24.39
C GLN A 291 -6.02 -9.32 -25.26
N ILE A 292 -6.73 -10.33 -24.78
CA ILE A 292 -7.86 -10.93 -25.52
C ILE A 292 -8.92 -9.86 -25.82
N LEU A 293 -9.30 -9.07 -24.81
CA LEU A 293 -10.29 -8.01 -24.94
C LEU A 293 -9.83 -6.91 -25.91
N ALA A 294 -8.54 -6.55 -25.88
CA ALA A 294 -7.96 -5.60 -26.83
C ALA A 294 -8.03 -6.10 -28.28
N HIS A 295 -7.77 -7.39 -28.53
CA HIS A 295 -7.91 -7.99 -29.86
C HIS A 295 -9.38 -8.04 -30.33
N LEU A 296 -10.33 -8.14 -29.39
CA LEU A 296 -11.77 -8.05 -29.66
C LEU A 296 -12.27 -6.61 -29.82
N GLY A 297 -11.39 -5.60 -29.73
CA GLY A 297 -11.74 -4.19 -29.88
C GLY A 297 -12.40 -3.57 -28.64
N ILE A 298 -12.40 -4.26 -27.51
CA ILE A 298 -13.03 -3.81 -26.27
C ILE A 298 -12.01 -2.94 -25.51
N ARG A 299 -12.30 -1.64 -25.40
CA ARG A 299 -11.38 -0.63 -24.86
C ARG A 299 -11.88 0.05 -23.60
N THR A 300 -13.16 0.00 -23.31
CA THR A 300 -13.76 0.63 -22.11
C THR A 300 -14.45 -0.38 -21.20
N ILE A 301 -14.61 -0.02 -19.93
CA ILE A 301 -15.37 -0.82 -18.98
C ILE A 301 -16.84 -0.95 -19.44
N ALA A 302 -17.47 0.11 -19.96
CA ALA A 302 -18.83 0.03 -20.49
C ALA A 302 -18.99 -1.09 -21.55
N GLN A 303 -18.04 -1.20 -22.47
CA GLN A 303 -18.06 -2.24 -23.50
C GLN A 303 -17.92 -3.63 -22.90
N LEU A 304 -17.00 -3.80 -21.94
CA LEU A 304 -16.84 -5.06 -21.20
C LEU A 304 -18.13 -5.47 -20.46
N LEU A 305 -18.78 -4.51 -19.79
CA LEU A 305 -20.01 -4.76 -19.03
C LEU A 305 -21.24 -5.01 -19.94
N SER A 306 -21.17 -4.60 -21.21
CA SER A 306 -22.23 -4.87 -22.20
C SER A 306 -22.17 -6.27 -22.81
N LEU A 307 -21.08 -7.02 -22.61
CA LEU A 307 -20.96 -8.36 -23.14
C LEU A 307 -21.95 -9.35 -22.49
N PRO A 308 -22.46 -10.34 -23.26
CA PRO A 308 -23.24 -11.43 -22.69
C PRO A 308 -22.43 -12.19 -21.63
N ARG A 309 -23.00 -12.34 -20.43
CA ARG A 309 -22.33 -12.97 -19.28
C ARG A 309 -21.96 -14.44 -19.54
N GLU A 310 -22.77 -15.11 -20.36
CA GLU A 310 -22.61 -16.52 -20.75
C GLU A 310 -21.37 -16.74 -21.63
N ASP A 311 -20.94 -15.71 -22.37
CA ASP A 311 -19.78 -15.79 -23.25
C ASP A 311 -18.46 -15.52 -22.52
N LEU A 312 -18.50 -14.88 -21.35
CA LEU A 312 -17.30 -14.48 -20.61
C LEU A 312 -16.39 -15.67 -20.24
N PRO A 313 -16.89 -16.80 -19.70
CA PRO A 313 -16.05 -17.94 -19.33
C PRO A 313 -15.35 -18.61 -20.53
N SER A 314 -15.89 -18.44 -21.74
CA SER A 314 -15.28 -19.00 -22.95
C SER A 314 -14.04 -18.22 -23.42
N ARG A 315 -13.91 -16.95 -23.00
CA ARG A 315 -12.88 -16.02 -23.47
C ARG A 315 -11.93 -15.54 -22.37
N LEU A 316 -12.42 -15.43 -21.15
CA LEU A 316 -11.68 -14.89 -20.01
C LEU A 316 -11.31 -15.99 -19.02
N SER A 317 -10.25 -15.76 -18.25
CA SER A 317 -9.94 -16.61 -17.11
C SER A 317 -11.02 -16.54 -16.02
N ASN A 318 -11.07 -17.54 -15.13
CA ASN A 318 -11.97 -17.51 -13.97
C ASN A 318 -11.79 -16.25 -13.11
N VAL A 319 -10.54 -15.81 -12.93
CA VAL A 319 -10.22 -14.56 -12.24
C VAL A 319 -10.80 -13.36 -13.00
N GLY A 320 -10.69 -13.35 -14.33
CA GLY A 320 -11.26 -12.30 -15.16
C GLY A 320 -12.78 -12.20 -15.04
N VAL A 321 -13.47 -13.34 -15.09
CA VAL A 321 -14.93 -13.42 -14.88
C VAL A 321 -15.30 -12.90 -13.49
N GLU A 322 -14.57 -13.31 -12.45
CA GLU A 322 -14.77 -12.82 -11.09
C GLU A 322 -14.61 -11.29 -10.99
N ARG A 323 -13.54 -10.72 -11.58
CA ARG A 323 -13.34 -9.26 -11.60
C ARG A 323 -14.48 -8.53 -12.31
N VAL A 324 -15.04 -9.08 -13.39
CA VAL A 324 -16.24 -8.53 -14.05
C VAL A 324 -17.45 -8.55 -13.11
N HIS A 325 -17.68 -9.64 -12.38
CA HIS A 325 -18.75 -9.71 -11.39
C HIS A 325 -18.55 -8.70 -10.24
N GLN A 326 -17.32 -8.48 -9.80
CA GLN A 326 -16.98 -7.47 -8.79
C GLN A 326 -17.22 -6.03 -9.29
N LEU A 327 -16.90 -5.72 -10.57
CA LEU A 327 -17.20 -4.42 -11.19
C LEU A 327 -18.72 -4.16 -11.29
N LEU A 328 -19.50 -5.21 -11.57
CA LEU A 328 -20.96 -5.16 -11.56
C LEU A 328 -21.58 -5.16 -10.16
N ALA A 329 -20.76 -5.26 -9.10
CA ALA A 329 -21.21 -5.43 -7.71
C ALA A 329 -22.09 -6.68 -7.48
N LEU A 330 -21.96 -7.70 -8.33
CA LEU A 330 -22.62 -9.00 -8.16
C LEU A 330 -21.91 -9.88 -7.14
N THR A 331 -20.58 -9.75 -7.04
CA THR A 331 -19.74 -10.43 -6.07
C THR A 331 -19.09 -9.40 -5.16
N GLN A 332 -19.22 -9.58 -3.85
CA GLN A 332 -18.57 -8.70 -2.88
C GLN A 332 -17.10 -9.09 -2.70
N GLU A 333 -16.23 -8.11 -2.87
CA GLU A 333 -14.82 -8.24 -2.49
C GLU A 333 -14.62 -7.73 -1.04
N LEU A 334 -13.80 -8.47 -0.29
CA LEU A 334 -13.49 -8.20 1.10
C LEU A 334 -12.08 -7.61 1.22
N ILE A 335 -11.94 -6.60 2.07
CA ILE A 335 -10.63 -6.06 2.43
C ILE A 335 -10.00 -7.05 3.40
N VAL A 336 -8.86 -7.63 3.03
CA VAL A 336 -8.04 -8.43 3.95
C VAL A 336 -7.36 -7.47 4.92
N PRO A 337 -7.69 -7.50 6.23
CA PRO A 337 -7.10 -6.56 7.18
C PRO A 337 -5.59 -6.77 7.29
N LEU A 338 -4.84 -5.68 7.20
CA LEU A 338 -3.41 -5.68 7.43
C LEU A 338 -3.17 -5.90 8.94
N PRO A 339 -2.33 -6.86 9.34
CA PRO A 339 -1.99 -7.06 10.75
C PRO A 339 -1.43 -5.77 11.34
N GLU A 340 -1.71 -5.51 12.61
CA GLU A 340 -1.18 -4.34 13.32
C GLU A 340 0.35 -4.32 13.25
N SER A 341 0.94 -3.16 13.00
CA SER A 341 2.40 -3.03 12.77
C SER A 341 3.21 -3.29 14.04
N ASN A 342 2.61 -3.02 15.20
CA ASN A 342 3.19 -3.31 16.50
C ASN A 342 2.17 -4.13 17.31
N PRO A 343 1.97 -5.41 17.00
CA PRO A 343 1.05 -6.23 17.76
C PRO A 343 1.56 -6.41 19.18
N VAL A 344 0.66 -6.55 20.15
CA VAL A 344 1.05 -6.92 21.50
C VAL A 344 1.31 -8.41 21.53
N VAL A 345 2.60 -8.76 21.66
CA VAL A 345 3.09 -10.13 21.57
C VAL A 345 4.06 -10.41 22.72
N ALA A 346 3.98 -11.61 23.27
CA ALA A 346 4.97 -12.16 24.19
C ALA A 346 5.32 -13.58 23.74
N VAL A 347 6.61 -13.90 23.70
CA VAL A 347 7.09 -15.21 23.27
C VAL A 347 8.01 -15.79 24.33
N TRP A 348 7.77 -17.05 24.68
CA TRP A 348 8.69 -17.88 25.44
C TRP A 348 9.27 -18.93 24.50
N ASN A 349 10.59 -19.04 24.50
CA ASN A 349 11.33 -20.05 23.77
C ASN A 349 12.42 -20.59 24.70
N SER A 350 12.46 -21.91 24.89
CA SER A 350 13.39 -22.56 25.81
C SER A 350 13.99 -23.80 25.17
N GLU A 351 15.27 -24.03 25.43
CA GLU A 351 15.98 -25.27 25.09
C GLU A 351 15.49 -26.47 25.92
N PHE A 352 14.78 -26.20 27.02
CA PHE A 352 14.15 -27.18 27.90
C PHE A 352 12.63 -27.12 27.72
N PRO A 353 12.02 -28.09 27.01
CA PRO A 353 10.58 -28.09 26.74
C PRO A 353 9.74 -28.26 28.01
N ALA A 354 8.60 -27.58 28.07
CA ALA A 354 7.62 -27.78 29.13
C ALA A 354 6.92 -29.13 28.92
N THR A 355 7.07 -30.04 29.87
CA THR A 355 6.56 -31.42 29.79
C THR A 355 5.19 -31.59 30.46
N ASN A 356 4.86 -30.73 31.43
CA ASN A 356 3.64 -30.82 32.22
C ASN A 356 2.74 -29.59 32.04
N LEU A 357 1.44 -29.78 32.31
CA LEU A 357 0.44 -28.70 32.32
C LEU A 357 0.81 -27.56 33.29
N ASP A 358 1.36 -27.87 34.46
CA ASP A 358 1.72 -26.85 35.45
C ASP A 358 2.89 -25.98 34.99
N ASP A 359 3.82 -26.54 34.22
CA ASP A 359 4.93 -25.78 33.64
C ASP A 359 4.43 -24.83 32.57
N ILE A 360 3.53 -25.30 31.70
CA ILE A 360 2.84 -24.47 30.72
C ILE A 360 2.03 -23.36 31.42
N ARG A 361 1.33 -23.67 32.51
CA ARG A 361 0.58 -22.66 33.29
C ARG A 361 1.50 -21.56 33.85
N ARG A 362 2.67 -21.91 34.38
CA ARG A 362 3.65 -20.92 34.86
C ARG A 362 4.16 -20.03 33.72
N VAL A 363 4.47 -20.63 32.57
CA VAL A 363 4.89 -19.87 31.39
C VAL A 363 3.77 -18.95 30.90
N LEU A 364 2.53 -19.43 30.82
CA LEU A 364 1.38 -18.61 30.43
C LEU A 364 1.16 -17.44 31.40
N GLN A 365 1.29 -17.66 32.71
CA GLN A 365 1.17 -16.58 33.69
C GLN A 365 2.20 -15.47 33.43
N HIS A 366 3.47 -15.84 33.22
CA HIS A 366 4.52 -14.87 32.93
C HIS A 366 4.29 -14.11 31.61
N LEU A 367 3.85 -14.81 30.56
CA LEU A 367 3.54 -14.19 29.26
C LEU A 367 2.35 -13.23 29.36
N VAL A 368 1.32 -13.59 30.16
CA VAL A 368 0.16 -12.73 30.40
C VAL A 368 0.55 -11.47 31.18
N GLU A 369 1.42 -11.58 32.19
CA GLU A 369 1.95 -10.43 32.92
C GLU A 369 2.72 -9.47 32.00
N SER A 370 3.57 -10.02 31.11
CA SER A 370 4.27 -9.24 30.09
C SER A 370 3.30 -8.53 29.14
N ILE A 371 2.27 -9.22 28.67
CA ILE A 371 1.21 -8.65 27.82
C ILE A 371 0.43 -7.56 28.55
N ALA A 372 0.05 -7.78 29.81
CA ALA A 372 -0.67 -6.82 30.63
C ALA A 372 0.13 -5.51 30.76
N GLY A 373 1.44 -5.60 31.01
CA GLY A 373 2.32 -4.44 31.03
C GLY A 373 2.37 -3.71 29.68
N GLN A 374 2.42 -4.44 28.56
CA GLN A 374 2.42 -3.83 27.22
C GLN A 374 1.10 -3.12 26.89
N ILE A 375 -0.05 -3.72 27.17
CA ILE A 375 -1.37 -3.11 26.90
C ILE A 375 -1.64 -1.91 27.82
N GLU A 376 -1.16 -1.95 29.07
CA GLU A 376 -1.29 -0.84 30.02
C GLU A 376 -0.49 0.39 29.55
N GLN A 377 0.77 0.19 29.18
CA GLN A 377 1.62 1.26 28.63
C GLN A 377 1.02 1.90 27.37
N ARG A 378 0.35 1.10 26.54
CA ARG A 378 -0.29 1.55 25.29
C ARG A 378 -1.71 2.09 25.48
N ARG A 379 -2.26 2.01 26.69
CA ARG A 379 -3.66 2.38 27.01
C ARG A 379 -4.69 1.70 26.10
N VAL A 380 -4.45 0.43 25.78
CA VAL A 380 -5.37 -0.45 25.03
C VAL A 380 -5.83 -1.58 25.93
N ALA A 381 -6.93 -2.23 25.58
CA ALA A 381 -7.48 -3.37 26.29
C ALA A 381 -7.48 -4.62 25.40
N CYS A 382 -7.31 -5.79 26.01
CA CYS A 382 -7.39 -7.08 25.34
C CYS A 382 -8.85 -7.46 25.10
N SER A 383 -9.19 -7.91 23.89
CA SER A 383 -10.50 -8.55 23.59
C SER A 383 -10.38 -10.05 23.31
N ILE A 384 -9.30 -10.48 22.66
CA ILE A 384 -9.03 -11.90 22.34
C ILE A 384 -7.56 -12.19 22.55
N LEU A 385 -7.24 -13.29 23.25
CA LEU A 385 -5.90 -13.84 23.37
C LEU A 385 -5.76 -15.06 22.46
N ASN A 386 -4.74 -15.07 21.62
CA ASN A 386 -4.35 -16.21 20.80
C ASN A 386 -2.98 -16.69 21.26
N CYS A 387 -2.93 -17.91 21.74
CA CYS A 387 -1.72 -18.58 22.18
C CYS A 387 -1.42 -19.74 21.23
N GLU A 388 -0.21 -19.80 20.71
CA GLU A 388 0.27 -20.88 19.87
C GLU A 388 1.38 -21.64 20.62
N LEU A 389 1.11 -22.91 20.91
CA LEU A 389 2.05 -23.82 21.56
C LEU A 389 2.69 -24.70 20.49
N THR A 390 4.00 -24.61 20.34
CA THR A 390 4.76 -25.42 19.37
C THR A 390 5.50 -26.53 20.10
N GLY A 391 5.17 -27.78 19.75
CA GLY A 391 5.79 -28.96 20.31
C GLY A 391 7.20 -29.26 19.76
N THR A 392 7.89 -30.22 20.37
CA THR A 392 9.23 -30.67 19.94
C THR A 392 9.26 -31.17 18.49
N SER A 393 8.17 -31.77 18.01
CA SER A 393 8.07 -32.27 16.63
C SER A 393 7.69 -31.18 15.63
N GLY A 394 7.47 -29.95 16.09
CA GLY A 394 7.01 -28.81 15.29
C GLY A 394 5.50 -28.73 15.10
N ASN A 395 4.70 -29.61 15.73
CA ASN A 395 3.25 -29.45 15.68
C ASN A 395 2.82 -28.22 16.47
N LYS A 396 1.81 -27.52 15.96
CA LYS A 396 1.30 -26.28 16.52
C LYS A 396 -0.10 -26.51 17.06
N LEU A 397 -0.30 -26.20 18.33
CA LEU A 397 -1.59 -26.20 18.99
C LEU A 397 -2.01 -24.75 19.22
N ILE A 398 -3.14 -24.35 18.64
CA ILE A 398 -3.67 -22.99 18.77
C ILE A 398 -4.76 -22.97 19.83
N LEU A 399 -4.57 -22.12 20.83
CA LEU A 399 -5.49 -21.85 21.92
C LEU A 399 -5.96 -20.40 21.80
N SER A 400 -7.24 -20.21 21.47
CA SER A 400 -7.88 -18.89 21.43
C SER A 400 -8.86 -18.75 22.57
N ALA A 401 -8.84 -17.59 23.23
CA ALA A 401 -9.66 -17.30 24.40
C ALA A 401 -10.13 -15.83 24.37
N GLY A 402 -11.44 -15.61 24.36
CA GLY A 402 -12.05 -14.29 24.23
C GLY A 402 -12.54 -13.75 25.58
N VAL A 403 -12.45 -12.44 25.81
CA VAL A 403 -13.08 -11.78 26.95
C VAL A 403 -14.32 -11.00 26.51
N VAL A 404 -15.39 -11.07 27.29
CA VAL A 404 -16.68 -10.42 26.96
C VAL A 404 -16.59 -8.90 27.04
N LYS A 405 -15.85 -8.39 28.02
CA LYS A 405 -15.53 -6.97 28.17
C LYS A 405 -14.01 -6.81 27.96
N PRO A 406 -13.58 -5.88 27.08
CA PRO A 406 -12.15 -5.62 26.91
C PRO A 406 -11.48 -5.30 28.25
N THR A 407 -10.39 -6.00 28.56
CA THR A 407 -9.74 -5.93 29.88
C THR A 407 -8.25 -5.65 29.78
N GLN A 408 -7.70 -5.03 30.83
CA GLN A 408 -6.25 -4.90 31.05
C GLN A 408 -5.76 -5.82 32.18
N SER A 409 -6.66 -6.54 32.86
CA SER A 409 -6.33 -7.37 34.02
C SER A 409 -5.62 -8.67 33.61
N ALA A 410 -4.39 -8.84 34.08
CA ALA A 410 -3.61 -10.07 33.92
C ALA A 410 -4.34 -11.30 34.50
N GLU A 411 -5.00 -11.14 35.65
CA GLU A 411 -5.69 -12.22 36.34
C GLU A 411 -6.83 -12.81 35.49
N LEU A 412 -7.67 -11.94 34.91
CA LEU A 412 -8.79 -12.36 34.07
C LEU A 412 -8.32 -13.01 32.76
N MET A 413 -7.26 -12.47 32.15
CA MET A 413 -6.67 -13.03 30.93
C MET A 413 -6.10 -14.44 31.20
N PHE A 414 -5.38 -14.61 32.30
CA PHE A 414 -4.83 -15.90 32.70
C PHE A 414 -5.92 -16.92 33.03
N GLU A 415 -6.98 -16.49 33.73
CA GLU A 415 -8.10 -17.37 34.08
C GLU A 415 -8.79 -17.94 32.82
N VAL A 416 -9.09 -17.09 31.85
CA VAL A 416 -9.75 -17.48 30.59
C VAL A 416 -8.86 -18.41 29.76
N LEU A 417 -7.54 -18.16 29.70
CA LEU A 417 -6.58 -19.05 29.05
C LEU A 417 -6.48 -20.41 29.75
N ARG A 418 -6.46 -20.42 31.09
CA ARG A 418 -6.42 -21.65 31.89
C ARG A 418 -7.63 -22.54 31.59
N LEU A 419 -8.83 -21.96 31.54
CA LEU A 419 -10.05 -22.70 31.21
C LEU A 419 -9.98 -23.34 29.81
N ARG A 420 -9.37 -22.66 28.83
CA ARG A 420 -9.16 -23.24 27.49
C ARG A 420 -8.07 -24.32 27.49
N LEU A 421 -7.01 -24.16 28.27
CA LEU A 421 -5.91 -25.12 28.33
C LEU A 421 -6.39 -26.48 28.85
N GLU A 422 -7.28 -26.48 29.84
CA GLU A 422 -7.89 -27.69 30.40
C GLU A 422 -8.77 -28.46 29.39
N THR A 423 -9.17 -27.84 28.28
CA THR A 423 -9.98 -28.47 27.22
C THR A 423 -9.16 -29.11 26.09
N LEU A 424 -7.84 -28.90 26.06
CA LEU A 424 -6.98 -29.35 24.97
C LEU A 424 -6.11 -30.54 25.39
N PRO A 425 -6.00 -31.59 24.57
CA PRO A 425 -5.07 -32.68 24.82
C PRO A 425 -3.63 -32.23 24.49
N LEU A 426 -2.75 -32.24 25.49
CA LEU A 426 -1.32 -32.09 25.26
C LEU A 426 -0.73 -33.44 24.85
N THR A 427 -0.36 -33.54 23.57
CA THR A 427 0.19 -34.77 22.98
C THR A 427 1.71 -34.82 23.03
N GLU A 428 2.39 -33.68 23.15
CA GLU A 428 3.86 -33.61 23.20
C GLU A 428 4.38 -32.42 24.05
N PRO A 429 5.64 -32.46 24.51
CA PRO A 429 6.27 -31.35 25.22
C PRO A 429 6.40 -30.10 24.36
N VAL A 430 6.22 -28.93 24.97
CA VAL A 430 6.15 -27.63 24.29
C VAL A 430 7.48 -26.88 24.40
N CYS A 431 8.06 -26.51 23.25
CA CYS A 431 9.33 -25.76 23.20
C CYS A 431 9.13 -24.25 23.09
N VAL A 432 8.08 -23.84 22.38
CA VAL A 432 7.78 -22.43 22.12
C VAL A 432 6.33 -22.14 22.46
N ILE A 433 6.10 -21.07 23.20
CA ILE A 433 4.76 -20.53 23.46
C ILE A 433 4.77 -19.09 22.99
N SER A 434 4.02 -18.78 21.93
CA SER A 434 3.83 -17.41 21.46
C SER A 434 2.40 -16.96 21.73
N MET A 435 2.26 -15.82 22.40
CA MET A 435 0.98 -15.22 22.73
C MET A 435 0.83 -13.90 22.00
N THR A 436 -0.30 -13.74 21.33
CA THR A 436 -0.68 -12.55 20.58
C THR A 436 -2.05 -12.08 21.06
N VAL A 437 -2.25 -10.77 21.11
CA VAL A 437 -3.50 -10.17 21.60
C VAL A 437 -4.13 -9.31 20.54
N GLN A 438 -5.44 -9.50 20.35
CA GLN A 438 -6.25 -8.53 19.64
C GLN A 438 -6.58 -7.39 20.59
N THR A 439 -6.10 -6.19 20.27
CA THR A 439 -6.27 -5.01 21.10
C THR A 439 -7.43 -4.16 20.62
N VAL A 440 -8.08 -3.48 21.54
CA VAL A 440 -9.07 -2.43 21.26
C VAL A 440 -8.73 -1.21 22.10
N PRO A 441 -9.12 0.02 21.68
CA PRO A 441 -8.97 1.20 22.52
C PRO A 441 -9.57 0.94 23.89
N ASN A 442 -8.85 1.29 24.96
CA ASN A 442 -9.34 1.06 26.32
C ASN A 442 -10.66 1.83 26.48
N PRO A 443 -11.80 1.14 26.73
CA PRO A 443 -13.06 1.84 26.89
C PRO A 443 -12.94 2.80 28.07
N VAL A 444 -12.98 4.10 27.79
CA VAL A 444 -13.10 5.13 28.83
C VAL A 444 -14.32 4.73 29.66
N SER A 445 -14.09 4.45 30.95
CA SER A 445 -15.16 4.07 31.86
C SER A 445 -16.28 5.09 31.72
N ARG A 446 -17.46 4.66 31.26
CA ARG A 446 -18.63 5.54 31.20
C ARG A 446 -18.91 6.05 32.61
N GLN A 447 -19.23 7.34 32.66
CA GLN A 447 -19.59 8.12 33.85
C GLN A 447 -20.28 7.25 34.90
N ARG A 448 -19.66 7.16 36.08
CA ARG A 448 -20.28 6.58 37.27
C ARG A 448 -21.54 7.38 37.57
N ASP A 449 -22.63 6.69 37.85
CA ASP A 449 -23.89 7.32 38.19
C ASP A 449 -23.70 8.20 39.44
N LEU A 450 -24.04 9.49 39.34
CA LEU A 450 -23.69 10.51 40.35
C LEU A 450 -24.42 10.29 41.69
N PHE A 451 -25.48 9.47 41.68
CA PHE A 451 -26.43 9.34 42.78
C PHE A 451 -26.67 7.90 43.27
N SER A 452 -25.82 6.93 42.94
CA SER A 452 -25.92 5.59 43.54
C SER A 452 -25.24 5.60 44.92
N PRO A 453 -25.99 5.59 46.04
CA PRO A 453 -25.40 5.44 47.36
C PRO A 453 -25.09 3.94 47.55
N THR A 454 -23.99 3.60 48.22
CA THR A 454 -23.59 2.24 48.63
C THR A 454 -23.12 1.24 47.56
N GLU A 455 -21.78 1.07 47.50
CA GLU A 455 -21.00 -0.20 47.44
C GLU A 455 -21.43 -1.43 46.61
N HIS A 456 -22.27 -1.31 45.58
CA HIS A 456 -22.55 -2.44 44.68
C HIS A 456 -21.84 -2.31 43.33
N ILE A 457 -20.54 -2.61 43.32
CA ILE A 457 -19.74 -2.82 42.08
C ILE A 457 -20.14 -4.12 41.33
N ARG A 458 -21.03 -4.96 41.86
CA ARG A 458 -20.88 -6.40 41.61
C ARG A 458 -21.76 -7.12 40.57
N PRO A 459 -22.96 -6.70 40.13
CA PRO A 459 -23.76 -7.59 39.27
C PRO A 459 -23.29 -7.70 37.81
N GLN A 460 -22.94 -6.59 37.16
CA GLN A 460 -22.67 -6.59 35.70
C GLN A 460 -21.25 -7.04 35.34
N GLU A 461 -20.25 -6.76 36.19
CA GLU A 461 -18.87 -7.21 35.97
C GLU A 461 -18.72 -8.70 36.32
N GLU A 462 -19.38 -9.18 37.38
CA GLU A 462 -19.46 -10.60 37.69
C GLU A 462 -20.22 -11.37 36.60
N LEU A 463 -21.32 -10.82 36.07
CA LEU A 463 -22.05 -11.41 34.95
C LEU A 463 -21.20 -11.45 33.67
N ALA A 464 -20.50 -10.37 33.31
CA ALA A 464 -19.61 -10.38 32.15
C ALA A 464 -18.46 -11.40 32.32
N THR A 465 -17.93 -11.53 33.54
CA THR A 465 -16.90 -12.53 33.87
C THR A 465 -17.47 -13.95 33.80
N LEU A 466 -18.68 -14.18 34.30
CA LEU A 466 -19.38 -15.46 34.22
C LEU A 466 -19.68 -15.86 32.78
N ILE A 467 -20.18 -14.92 31.96
CA ILE A 467 -20.43 -15.14 30.52
C ILE A 467 -19.11 -15.48 29.83
N ALA A 468 -18.02 -14.76 30.12
CA ALA A 468 -16.71 -15.10 29.56
C ALA A 468 -16.26 -16.51 29.94
N ARG A 469 -16.44 -16.92 31.20
CA ARG A 469 -16.13 -18.29 31.66
C ARG A 469 -16.96 -19.34 30.91
N LEU A 470 -18.26 -19.12 30.77
CA LEU A 470 -19.18 -20.04 30.10
C LEU A 470 -18.89 -20.13 28.60
N SER A 471 -18.70 -19.00 27.92
CA SER A 471 -18.41 -18.96 26.49
C SER A 471 -17.07 -19.62 26.15
N ASN A 472 -16.04 -19.45 26.97
CA ASN A 472 -14.74 -20.09 26.73
C ASN A 472 -14.76 -21.59 27.04
N ARG A 473 -15.55 -22.03 28.04
CA ARG A 473 -15.66 -23.44 28.39
C ARG A 473 -16.55 -24.24 27.44
N MET A 474 -17.67 -23.67 26.98
CA MET A 474 -18.66 -24.37 26.15
C MET A 474 -18.61 -24.03 24.65
N GLY A 475 -17.88 -22.96 24.28
CA GLY A 475 -17.85 -22.42 22.93
C GLY A 475 -18.81 -21.23 22.74
N PRO A 476 -18.48 -20.27 21.86
CA PRO A 476 -19.21 -19.00 21.73
C PRO A 476 -20.65 -19.15 21.22
N GLN A 477 -21.01 -20.29 20.62
CA GLN A 477 -22.37 -20.54 20.11
C GLN A 477 -23.34 -21.11 21.15
N SER A 478 -22.87 -21.43 22.36
CA SER A 478 -23.67 -22.11 23.40
C SER A 478 -24.15 -21.19 24.51
N VAL A 479 -23.90 -19.88 24.40
CA VAL A 479 -24.24 -18.86 25.41
C VAL A 479 -24.97 -17.71 24.73
N THR A 480 -26.31 -17.67 24.85
CA THR A 480 -27.20 -16.60 24.34
C THR A 480 -27.67 -15.68 25.45
#